data_AF-X1QSA1-F1
#
_entry.id   AF-X1QSA1-F1
#
_cell.length_a   1.000
_cell.length_b   1.000
_cell.length_c   1.000
_cell.angle_alpha   90.00
_cell.angle_beta   90.00
_cell.angle_gamma   90.00
#
_symmetry.space_group_name_H-M   'P 1'
#
loop_
_entity.id
_entity.type
_entity.pdbx_description
1 polymer ?
#
loop_
_entity_poly.entity_id
_entity_poly.type
_entity_poly.pdbx_seq_one_letter_code
_entity_poly.pdbx_strand_id
1 'polypeptide(L)'
;MDRSVIGAEKHTISTPALLIDLEKMEYNIAKMADFFRGKKANLRPHIKSHKTPIIAHKQIEAGAIGITCQKLAEAEVMAESGIKDILIAN
;
A
#
# COMPACT_ATOMS: atom_id res chain seq x y z
N MET A 1 -12.01 16.05 -0.52
CA MET A 1 -12.63 14.79 -0.07
C MET A 1 -13.87 15.14 0.71
N ASP A 2 -15.02 14.58 0.33
CA ASP A 2 -16.23 14.71 1.11
C ASP A 2 -16.01 14.02 2.46
N ARG A 3 -15.97 14.82 3.54
CA ARG A 3 -15.77 14.31 4.91
C ARG A 3 -17.06 13.73 5.50
N SER A 4 -18.19 13.80 4.77
CA SER A 4 -19.51 13.33 5.22
C SER A 4 -19.55 11.84 5.60
N VAL A 5 -18.63 11.03 5.07
CA VAL A 5 -18.59 9.57 5.28
C VAL A 5 -17.71 9.12 6.45
N ILE A 6 -16.99 10.02 7.10
CA ILE A 6 -16.11 9.66 8.22
C ILE A 6 -16.98 9.31 9.45
N GLY A 7 -16.84 8.08 9.95
CA GLY A 7 -17.64 7.55 11.06
C GLY A 7 -18.97 6.91 10.64
N ALA A 8 -19.28 6.90 9.34
CA ALA A 8 -20.48 6.25 8.83
C ALA A 8 -20.41 4.71 8.96
N GLU A 9 -21.56 4.08 9.17
CA GLU A 9 -21.68 2.62 9.17
C GLU A 9 -21.52 2.09 7.71
N LYS A 10 -20.79 1.00 7.51
CA LYS A 10 -20.39 0.55 6.16
C LYS A 10 -21.55 0.26 5.20
N HIS A 11 -22.72 -0.17 5.71
CA HIS A 11 -23.91 -0.44 4.90
C HIS A 11 -24.66 0.83 4.50
N THR A 12 -24.29 1.98 5.07
CA THR A 12 -24.84 3.29 4.67
C THR A 12 -24.05 3.96 3.54
N ILE A 13 -22.89 3.40 3.17
CA ILE A 13 -22.06 3.90 2.08
C ILE A 13 -22.72 3.57 0.74
N SER A 14 -22.89 4.60 -0.10
CA SER A 14 -23.44 4.46 -1.45
C SER A 14 -22.66 3.44 -2.29
N THR A 15 -23.37 2.43 -2.79
CA THR A 15 -22.78 1.38 -3.63
C THR A 15 -22.87 1.73 -5.12
N PRO A 16 -21.86 1.35 -5.94
CA PRO A 16 -20.72 0.50 -5.61
C PRO A 16 -19.60 1.26 -4.88
N ALA A 17 -19.02 0.62 -3.86
CA ALA A 17 -17.90 1.15 -3.11
C ALA A 17 -16.81 0.08 -2.93
N LEU A 18 -15.54 0.47 -3.12
CA LEU A 18 -14.38 -0.33 -2.75
C LEU A 18 -14.03 0.00 -1.30
N LEU A 19 -14.25 -0.96 -0.40
CA LEU A 19 -13.94 -0.82 1.02
C LEU A 19 -12.72 -1.68 1.38
N ILE A 20 -11.87 -1.17 2.25
CA ILE A 20 -10.72 -1.88 2.81
C ILE A 20 -10.94 -2.04 4.30
N ASP A 21 -10.83 -3.27 4.79
CA ASP A 21 -10.78 -3.58 6.21
C ASP A 21 -9.40 -3.18 6.74
N LEU A 22 -9.34 -2.08 7.50
CA LEU A 22 -8.10 -1.44 7.93
C LEU A 22 -7.27 -2.37 8.81
N GLU A 23 -7.90 -3.03 9.80
CA GLU A 23 -7.21 -3.93 10.72
C GLU A 23 -6.58 -5.11 9.97
N LYS A 24 -7.30 -5.71 9.02
CA LYS A 24 -6.76 -6.82 8.21
C LYS A 24 -5.65 -6.36 7.28
N MET A 25 -5.77 -5.18 6.68
CA MET A 25 -4.71 -4.63 5.84
C MET A 25 -3.43 -4.43 6.65
N GLU A 26 -3.54 -3.81 7.83
CA GLU A 26 -2.39 -3.53 8.71
C GLU A 26 -1.78 -4.83 9.25
N TYR A 27 -2.61 -5.80 9.65
CA TYR A 27 -2.14 -7.14 10.01
C TYR A 27 -1.36 -7.81 8.88
N ASN A 28 -1.85 -7.76 7.64
CA ASN A 28 -1.17 -8.38 6.50
C ASN A 28 0.16 -7.69 6.17
N ILE A 29 0.23 -6.36 6.30
CA ILE A 29 1.48 -5.61 6.13
C ILE A 29 2.49 -6.05 7.19
N ALA A 30 2.09 -6.04 8.47
CA ALA A 30 2.95 -6.44 9.58
C ALA A 30 3.43 -7.88 9.43
N LYS A 31 2.53 -8.81 9.11
CA LYS A 31 2.85 -10.23 8.89
C LYS A 31 3.91 -10.44 7.83
N MET A 32 3.84 -9.72 6.71
CA MET A 32 4.85 -9.83 5.65
C MET A 32 6.18 -9.20 6.05
N ALA A 33 6.15 -8.04 6.70
CA ALA A 33 7.37 -7.41 7.22
C ALA A 33 8.08 -8.32 8.24
N ASP A 34 7.34 -8.87 9.19
CA ASP A 34 7.87 -9.78 10.21
C ASP A 34 8.39 -11.08 9.61
N PHE A 35 7.76 -11.59 8.55
CA PHE A 35 8.27 -12.76 7.84
C PHE A 35 9.67 -12.52 7.26
N PHE A 36 10.00 -11.31 6.81
CA PHE A 36 11.33 -10.99 6.25
C PHE A 36 12.32 -10.46 7.29
N ARG A 37 11.86 -10.11 8.50
CA ARG A 37 12.72 -9.61 9.58
C ARG A 37 13.83 -10.61 9.92
N GLY A 38 15.08 -10.16 9.87
CA GLY A 38 16.26 -10.98 10.18
C GLY A 38 16.64 -12.03 9.13
N LYS A 39 15.97 -12.06 7.97
CA LYS A 39 16.34 -12.94 6.85
C LYS A 39 17.35 -12.27 5.93
N LYS A 40 18.04 -13.08 5.11
CA LYS A 40 18.98 -12.59 4.09
C LYS A 40 18.29 -11.81 2.96
N ALA A 41 17.02 -12.12 2.71
CA ALA A 41 16.23 -11.47 1.68
C ALA A 41 15.49 -10.24 2.24
N ASN A 42 15.37 -9.20 1.42
CA ASN A 42 14.61 -8.00 1.74
C ASN A 42 13.23 -8.03 1.09
N LEU A 43 12.26 -7.39 1.74
CA LEU A 43 10.91 -7.24 1.22
C LEU A 43 10.80 -5.98 0.35
N ARG A 44 10.33 -6.15 -0.89
CA ARG A 44 9.97 -5.08 -1.82
C ARG A 44 8.59 -5.35 -2.42
N PRO A 45 7.50 -4.86 -1.81
CA PRO A 45 6.14 -5.18 -2.21
C PRO A 45 5.80 -4.64 -3.60
N HIS A 46 4.90 -5.35 -4.30
CA HIS A 46 4.42 -4.94 -5.61
C HIS A 46 3.11 -4.18 -5.51
N ILE A 47 3.10 -2.92 -5.96
CA ILE A 47 1.96 -2.02 -5.75
C ILE A 47 0.85 -2.16 -6.79
N LYS A 48 1.00 -3.03 -7.82
CA LYS A 48 -0.02 -3.20 -8.87
C LYS A 48 -1.40 -3.56 -8.34
N SER A 49 -1.44 -4.17 -7.14
CA SER A 49 -2.65 -4.60 -6.45
C SER A 49 -3.49 -3.44 -5.94
N HIS A 50 -2.86 -2.44 -5.30
CA HIS A 50 -3.58 -1.34 -4.64
C HIS A 50 -3.35 0.03 -5.27
N LYS A 51 -2.24 0.25 -5.98
CA LYS A 51 -1.88 1.50 -6.69
C LYS A 51 -2.06 2.78 -5.86
N THR A 52 -1.93 2.65 -4.55
CA THR A 52 -2.25 3.71 -3.58
C THR A 52 -1.00 4.07 -2.76
N PRO A 53 -0.49 5.30 -2.87
CA PRO A 53 0.72 5.75 -2.15
C PRO A 53 0.66 5.57 -0.64
N ILE A 54 -0.48 5.83 -0.01
CA ILE A 54 -0.64 5.70 1.46
C ILE A 54 -0.36 4.27 1.93
N ILE A 55 -0.78 3.27 1.16
CA ILE A 55 -0.54 1.86 1.49
C ILE A 55 0.93 1.49 1.24
N ALA A 56 1.55 2.04 0.19
CA ALA A 56 2.97 1.85 -0.09
C ALA A 56 3.85 2.43 1.03
N HIS A 57 3.51 3.62 1.54
CA HIS A 57 4.18 4.22 2.70
C HIS A 57 4.04 3.35 3.96
N LYS A 58 2.84 2.85 4.27
CA LYS A 58 2.65 1.90 5.39
C LYS A 58 3.53 0.65 5.26
N GLN A 59 3.72 0.13 4.05
CA GLN A 59 4.60 -1.02 3.81
C GLN A 59 6.08 -0.67 4.03
N ILE A 60 6.52 0.51 3.58
CA ILE A 60 7.89 1.01 3.78
C ILE A 60 8.15 1.26 5.27
N GLU A 61 7.22 1.90 5.97
CA GLU A 61 7.27 2.13 7.43
C GLU A 61 7.36 0.82 8.22
N ALA A 62 6.72 -0.25 7.73
CA ALA A 62 6.82 -1.58 8.33
C ALA A 62 8.18 -2.26 8.09
N GLY A 63 9.02 -1.74 7.20
CA GLY A 63 10.38 -2.23 6.94
C GLY A 63 10.65 -2.73 5.51
N ALA A 64 9.74 -2.48 4.55
CA ALA A 64 10.06 -2.72 3.15
C ALA A 64 11.17 -1.76 2.66
N ILE A 65 12.07 -2.26 1.81
CA ILE A 65 13.20 -1.46 1.30
C ILE A 65 12.82 -0.49 0.17
N GLY A 66 11.54 -0.47 -0.21
CA GLY A 66 11.03 0.21 -1.39
C GLY A 66 9.86 -0.58 -1.98
N ILE A 67 9.49 -0.28 -3.22
CA ILE A 67 8.37 -0.92 -3.90
C ILE A 67 8.72 -1.40 -5.32
N THR A 68 7.84 -2.20 -5.91
CA THR A 68 7.84 -2.49 -7.34
C THR A 68 6.56 -2.02 -8.04
N CYS A 69 6.72 -1.45 -9.24
CA CYS A 69 5.64 -1.02 -10.14
C CYS A 69 5.66 -1.84 -11.44
N GLN A 70 4.51 -1.99 -12.10
CA GLN A 70 4.42 -2.67 -13.40
C GLN A 70 4.63 -1.68 -14.55
N LYS A 71 4.13 -0.45 -14.41
CA LYS A 71 4.16 0.57 -15.47
C LYS A 71 4.83 1.85 -15.01
N LEU A 72 5.41 2.59 -15.95
CA LEU A 72 6.05 3.89 -15.69
C LEU A 72 5.07 4.87 -15.02
N ALA A 73 3.84 4.99 -15.54
CA ALA A 73 2.82 5.86 -14.97
C ALA A 73 2.48 5.56 -13.48
N GLU A 74 2.62 4.30 -13.05
CA GLU A 74 2.44 3.95 -11.63
C GLU A 74 3.63 4.41 -10.79
N ALA A 75 4.85 4.30 -11.33
CA ALA A 75 6.06 4.75 -10.66
C ALA A 75 6.15 6.28 -10.55
N GLU A 76 5.66 7.02 -11.55
CA GLU A 76 5.59 8.49 -11.52
C GLU A 76 4.77 8.97 -10.32
N VAL A 77 3.54 8.45 -10.15
CA VAL A 77 2.67 8.79 -9.01
C VAL A 77 3.31 8.43 -7.67
N MET A 78 4.00 7.28 -7.59
CA MET A 78 4.70 6.88 -6.37
C MET A 78 5.90 7.78 -6.06
N ALA A 79 6.66 8.18 -7.08
CA ALA A 79 7.79 9.10 -6.94
C ALA A 79 7.33 10.49 -6.49
N GLU A 80 6.25 11.02 -7.09
CA GLU A 80 5.62 12.28 -6.69
C GLU A 80 5.14 12.26 -5.22
N SER A 81 4.75 11.08 -4.72
CA SER A 81 4.38 10.88 -3.32
C SER A 81 5.57 10.77 -2.35
N GLY A 82 6.81 10.95 -2.84
CA GLY A 82 8.03 10.96 -2.05
C GLY A 82 8.74 9.61 -1.91
N ILE A 83 8.26 8.55 -2.58
CA ILE A 83 8.92 7.23 -2.56
C ILE A 83 10.12 7.27 -3.51
N LYS A 84 11.33 7.02 -2.98
CA LYS A 84 12.58 7.19 -3.73
C LYS A 84 13.17 5.89 -4.28
N ASP A 85 12.78 4.75 -3.71
CA ASP A 85 13.28 3.44 -4.12
C ASP A 85 12.16 2.64 -4.80
N ILE A 86 12.12 2.70 -6.13
CA ILE A 86 11.09 2.12 -6.98
C ILE A 86 11.76 1.26 -8.05
N LEU A 87 11.39 -0.02 -8.11
CA LEU A 87 11.80 -0.95 -9.15
C LEU A 87 10.66 -1.13 -10.17
N ILE A 88 10.93 -0.93 -11.46
CA ILE A 88 10.00 -1.34 -12.52
C ILE A 88 10.20 -2.84 -12.77
N ALA A 89 9.26 -3.67 -12.33
CA ALA A 89 9.32 -5.13 -12.45
C ALA A 89 8.32 -5.59 -13.53
N ASN A 90 8.61 -5.25 -14.78
CA ASN A 90 7.74 -5.54 -15.94
C ASN A 90 8.25 -6.71 -16.79
#